data_AF-A0A1G3K175-F1
#
_entry.id   AF-A0A1G3K175-F1
#
_cell.length_a   1.000
_cell.length_b   1.000
_cell.length_c   1.000
_cell.angle_alpha   90.00
_cell.angle_beta   90.00
_cell.angle_gamma   90.00
#
_symmetry.space_group_name_H-M   'P 1'
#
loop_
_entity.id
_entity.type
_entity.pdbx_description
1 polymer ?
#
loop_
_entity_poly.entity_id
_entity_poly.type
_entity_poly.pdbx_seq_one_letter_code
_entity_poly.pdbx_strand_id
1 'polypeptide(L)'
;MPEPSQSALMLLEDILGRKLPPEYIDFIGIHDGATPEDNAIAVGNYNESGVRRFISVADALAVIAEVEGFPIAIPLAEDGCGNFFFIDQGNGGVFFWDHEIDDEHALVAPNLNLFLEALMPFDSSVVKLAPEQVKYAWIDPSFKPEFD
;
A
#
# COMPACT_ATOMS: atom_id res chain seq x y z
N MET A 1 -11.82 0.10 17.17
CA MET A 1 -10.75 -0.89 16.93
C MET A 1 -9.88 -0.93 18.18
N PRO A 2 -9.15 -2.04 18.46
CA PRO A 2 -8.21 -2.08 19.58
C PRO A 2 -7.07 -1.06 19.37
N GLU A 3 -6.57 -0.46 20.43
CA GLU A 3 -5.39 0.41 20.35
C GLU A 3 -4.13 -0.40 20.00
N PRO A 4 -3.16 0.19 19.27
CA PRO A 4 -1.90 -0.48 18.98
C PRO A 4 -1.19 -0.89 20.28
N SER A 5 -0.67 -2.12 20.33
CA SER A 5 0.06 -2.57 21.50
C SER A 5 1.34 -1.77 21.69
N GLN A 6 1.54 -1.20 22.89
CA GLN A 6 2.78 -0.50 23.25
C GLN A 6 4.03 -1.39 23.06
N SER A 7 3.91 -2.70 23.30
CA SER A 7 5.02 -3.63 23.06
C SER A 7 5.37 -3.75 21.58
N ALA A 8 4.38 -3.72 20.69
CA ALA A 8 4.60 -3.81 19.25
C ALA A 8 5.28 -2.54 18.73
N LEU A 9 4.88 -1.36 19.22
CA LEU A 9 5.54 -0.10 18.92
C LEU A 9 7.02 -0.10 19.32
N MET A 10 7.31 -0.57 20.54
CA MET A 10 8.69 -0.64 21.02
C MET A 10 9.55 -1.62 20.20
N LEU A 11 8.99 -2.76 19.79
CA LEU A 11 9.69 -3.72 18.94
C LEU A 11 9.96 -3.15 17.55
N LEU A 12 8.99 -2.43 16.98
CA LEU A 12 9.16 -1.78 15.68
C LEU A 12 10.25 -0.70 15.75
N GLU A 13 10.26 0.12 16.81
CA GLU A 13 11.34 1.10 17.04
C GLU A 13 12.72 0.44 17.19
N ASP A 14 12.80 -0.72 17.86
CA ASP A 14 14.05 -1.46 18.06
C ASP A 14 14.60 -2.01 16.74
N ILE A 15 13.75 -2.63 15.92
CA ILE A 15 14.11 -3.14 14.59
C ILE A 15 14.59 -2.02 13.66
N LEU A 16 13.89 -0.89 13.71
CA LEU A 16 14.23 0.27 12.90
C LEU A 16 15.42 1.07 13.45
N GLY A 17 15.83 0.82 14.70
CA GLY A 17 16.89 1.56 15.40
C GLY A 17 16.59 3.05 15.60
N ARG A 18 15.31 3.46 15.52
CA ARG A 18 14.87 4.86 15.57
C ARG A 18 13.49 4.97 16.19
N LYS A 19 13.18 6.16 16.72
CA LYS A 19 11.83 6.49 17.18
C LYS A 19 10.87 6.61 16.01
N LEU A 20 9.65 6.12 16.22
CA LEU A 20 8.57 6.28 15.24
C LEU A 20 8.17 7.77 15.16
N PRO A 21 7.85 8.28 13.95
CA PRO A 21 7.34 9.64 13.81
C PRO A 21 6.05 9.84 14.61
N PRO A 22 5.88 10.99 15.31
CA PRO A 22 4.65 11.28 16.04
C PRO A 22 3.40 11.20 15.15
N GLU A 23 3.50 11.69 13.91
CA GLU A 23 2.41 11.62 12.93
C GLU A 23 1.99 10.18 12.61
N TYR A 24 2.94 9.23 12.56
CA TYR A 24 2.65 7.82 12.36
C TYR A 24 1.94 7.25 13.59
N ILE A 25 2.38 7.59 14.80
CA ILE A 25 1.77 7.15 16.06
C ILE A 25 0.33 7.66 16.17
N ASP A 26 0.09 8.93 15.85
CA ASP A 26 -1.25 9.52 15.86
C ASP A 26 -2.15 8.83 14.83
N PHE A 27 -1.62 8.54 13.63
CA PHE A 27 -2.34 7.85 12.57
C PHE A 27 -2.81 6.44 12.98
N ILE A 28 -1.89 5.59 13.45
CA ILE A 28 -2.25 4.23 13.88
C ILE A 28 -3.16 4.22 15.11
N GLY A 29 -3.11 5.25 15.97
CA GLY A 29 -4.05 5.40 17.08
C GLY A 29 -5.53 5.38 16.63
N ILE A 30 -5.78 5.69 15.36
CA ILE A 30 -7.10 5.73 14.74
C ILE A 30 -7.26 4.61 13.68
N HIS A 31 -6.20 4.31 12.93
CA HIS A 31 -6.26 3.52 11.70
C HIS A 31 -5.44 2.22 11.70
N ASP A 32 -4.99 1.73 12.87
CA ASP A 32 -4.20 0.49 13.00
C ASP A 32 -4.93 -0.72 12.40
N GLY A 33 -4.43 -1.24 11.27
CA GLY A 33 -5.04 -2.36 10.56
C GLY A 33 -6.34 -2.03 9.80
N ALA A 34 -6.66 -0.75 9.62
CA ALA A 34 -7.91 -0.33 8.97
C ALA A 34 -7.92 -0.59 7.46
N THR A 35 -9.11 -0.79 6.92
CA THR A 35 -9.38 -0.93 5.48
C THR A 35 -10.09 0.33 5.02
N PRO A 36 -9.47 1.19 4.20
CA PRO A 36 -10.16 2.36 3.63
C PRO A 36 -11.21 1.94 2.59
N GLU A 37 -12.07 2.89 2.21
CA GLU A 37 -12.94 2.72 1.04
C GLU A 37 -12.12 2.64 -0.26
N ASP A 38 -12.74 2.19 -1.35
CA ASP A 38 -12.09 2.11 -2.66
C ASP A 38 -11.45 3.45 -3.03
N ASN A 39 -10.16 3.41 -3.31
CA ASN A 39 -9.34 4.59 -3.54
C ASN A 39 -8.26 4.34 -4.60
N ALA A 40 -7.69 5.42 -5.10
CA ALA A 40 -6.54 5.39 -5.99
C ALA A 40 -5.57 6.52 -5.62
N ILE A 41 -4.28 6.25 -5.78
CA ILE A 41 -3.20 7.23 -5.66
C ILE A 41 -2.22 7.05 -6.81
N ALA A 42 -1.71 8.17 -7.34
CA ALA A 42 -0.72 8.15 -8.41
C ALA A 42 0.60 7.57 -7.89
N VAL A 43 1.15 6.60 -8.64
CA VAL A 43 2.47 6.01 -8.38
C VAL A 43 3.33 6.21 -9.62
N GLY A 44 4.32 7.11 -9.52
CA GLY A 44 5.09 7.55 -10.68
C GLY A 44 4.27 8.38 -11.67
N ASN A 45 4.65 8.32 -12.96
CA ASN A 45 4.08 9.23 -13.99
C ASN A 45 2.85 8.67 -14.72
N TYR A 46 2.64 7.36 -14.70
CA TYR A 46 1.66 6.69 -15.58
C TYR A 46 0.81 5.64 -14.89
N ASN A 47 1.07 5.34 -13.62
CA ASN A 47 0.41 4.28 -12.88
C ASN A 47 -0.37 4.85 -11.70
N GLU A 48 -1.40 4.13 -11.29
CA GLU A 48 -2.15 4.35 -10.07
C GLU A 48 -2.19 3.04 -9.30
N SER A 49 -2.18 3.12 -7.97
CA SER A 49 -2.39 1.98 -7.09
C SER A 49 -3.43 2.34 -6.04
N GLY A 50 -4.17 1.35 -5.55
CA GLY A 50 -5.16 1.53 -4.49
C GLY A 50 -4.63 1.01 -3.17
N VAL A 51 -4.89 1.73 -2.08
CA VAL A 51 -4.65 1.21 -0.75
C VAL A 51 -5.78 0.25 -0.39
N ARG A 52 -5.45 -1.02 -0.24
CA ARG A 52 -6.41 -2.04 0.20
C ARG A 52 -6.50 -2.09 1.72
N ARG A 53 -5.37 -1.91 2.41
CA ARG A 53 -5.30 -2.01 3.87
C ARG A 53 -4.12 -1.20 4.41
N PHE A 54 -4.32 -0.53 5.54
CA PHE A 54 -3.23 0.00 6.34
C PHE A 54 -2.60 -1.11 7.17
N ILE A 55 -1.28 -1.23 7.12
CA ILE A 55 -0.55 -2.27 7.86
C ILE A 55 -0.68 -1.98 9.35
N SER A 56 -1.13 -2.98 10.11
CA SER A 56 -1.16 -2.83 11.56
C SER A 56 0.25 -2.87 12.14
N VAL A 57 0.49 -2.26 13.31
CA VAL A 57 1.81 -2.34 13.97
C VAL A 57 2.21 -3.79 14.26
N ALA A 58 1.24 -4.65 14.56
CA ALA A 58 1.46 -6.07 14.77
C ALA A 58 1.95 -6.76 13.48
N ASP A 59 1.37 -6.40 12.34
CA ASP A 59 1.74 -6.97 11.02
C ASP A 59 3.00 -6.34 10.44
N ALA A 60 3.36 -5.11 10.84
CA ALA A 60 4.54 -4.42 10.34
C ALA A 60 5.82 -5.23 10.57
N LEU A 61 5.91 -5.93 11.70
CA LEU A 61 7.03 -6.81 12.02
C LEU A 61 7.12 -8.01 11.05
N ALA A 62 5.97 -8.58 10.69
CA ALA A 62 5.89 -9.68 9.74
C ALA A 62 6.25 -9.19 8.33
N VAL A 63 5.77 -8.01 7.92
CA VAL A 63 6.13 -7.44 6.60
C VAL A 63 7.65 -7.28 6.47
N ILE A 64 8.31 -6.66 7.46
CA ILE A 64 9.77 -6.45 7.42
C ILE A 64 10.55 -7.78 7.43
N ALA A 65 10.04 -8.80 8.13
CA ALA A 65 10.75 -10.08 8.30
C ALA A 65 10.50 -11.09 7.17
N GLU A 66 9.30 -11.08 6.58
CA GLU A 66 8.80 -12.15 5.71
C GLU A 66 8.70 -11.73 4.24
N VAL A 67 8.56 -10.44 3.93
CA VAL A 67 8.51 -9.96 2.55
C VAL A 67 9.93 -9.77 2.02
N GLU A 68 10.34 -10.69 1.14
CA GLU A 68 11.64 -10.66 0.49
C GLU A 68 11.82 -9.35 -0.30
N GLY A 69 12.96 -8.67 -0.09
CA GLY A 69 13.28 -7.41 -0.78
C GLY A 69 12.60 -6.17 -0.23
N PHE A 70 11.68 -6.28 0.74
CA PHE A 70 11.08 -5.13 1.38
C PHE A 70 12.14 -4.36 2.22
N PRO A 71 12.18 -3.02 2.15
CA PRO A 71 13.18 -2.23 2.88
C PRO A 71 12.95 -2.27 4.39
N ILE A 72 14.03 -2.07 5.16
CA ILE A 72 13.92 -1.81 6.61
C ILE A 72 13.40 -0.37 6.79
N ALA A 73 12.08 -0.21 6.69
CA ALA A 73 11.34 1.03 6.79
C ALA A 73 10.02 0.79 7.52
N ILE A 74 9.22 1.83 7.74
CA ILE A 74 7.91 1.70 8.41
C ILE A 74 6.87 1.27 7.36
N PRO A 75 6.33 0.03 7.39
CA PRO A 75 5.25 -0.35 6.51
C PRO A 75 4.00 0.46 6.85
N LEU A 76 3.36 1.03 5.83
CA LEU A 76 2.20 1.91 6.00
C LEU A 76 0.93 1.25 5.45
N ALA A 77 0.99 0.75 4.22
CA ALA A 77 -0.16 0.17 3.54
C ALA A 77 0.26 -0.90 2.54
N GLU A 78 -0.70 -1.71 2.12
CA GLU A 78 -0.57 -2.66 1.02
C GLU A 78 -1.67 -2.45 -0.02
N ASP A 79 -1.37 -2.79 -1.26
CA ASP A 79 -2.36 -2.88 -2.32
C ASP A 79 -3.00 -4.28 -2.40
N GLY A 80 -3.78 -4.53 -3.47
CA GLY A 80 -4.38 -5.83 -3.73
C GLY A 80 -3.51 -6.81 -4.52
N CYS A 81 -2.28 -6.42 -4.87
CA CYS A 81 -1.42 -7.10 -5.84
C CYS A 81 -0.04 -7.47 -5.27
N GLY A 82 0.20 -7.25 -3.97
CA GLY A 82 1.45 -7.62 -3.29
C GLY A 82 2.46 -6.47 -3.18
N ASN A 83 2.06 -5.25 -3.53
CA ASN A 83 2.89 -4.05 -3.38
C ASN A 83 2.58 -3.34 -2.09
N PHE A 84 3.54 -2.53 -1.63
CA PHE A 84 3.47 -1.88 -0.32
C PHE A 84 3.78 -0.39 -0.42
N PHE A 85 3.20 0.38 0.48
CA PHE A 85 3.59 1.75 0.77
C PHE A 85 4.34 1.77 2.10
N PHE A 86 5.42 2.54 2.18
CA PHE A 86 6.23 2.65 3.39
C PHE A 86 6.67 4.09 3.64
N ILE A 87 6.94 4.43 4.90
CA ILE A 87 7.48 5.73 5.31
C ILE A 87 9.00 5.60 5.44
N ASP A 88 9.74 6.42 4.70
CA ASP A 88 11.18 6.57 4.86
C ASP A 88 11.51 7.29 6.17
N GLN A 89 12.42 6.71 6.95
CA GLN A 89 12.77 7.24 8.27
C GLN A 89 13.77 8.40 8.22
N GLY A 90 14.40 8.63 7.06
CA GLY A 90 15.34 9.73 6.85
C GLY A 90 14.62 11.05 6.62
N ASN A 91 13.59 11.04 5.78
CA ASN A 91 12.89 12.24 5.33
C ASN A 91 11.38 12.27 5.63
N GLY A 92 10.77 11.16 6.08
CA GLY A 92 9.33 11.06 6.39
C GLY A 92 8.43 10.89 5.15
N GLY A 93 9.02 10.81 3.95
CA GLY A 93 8.30 10.61 2.70
C GLY A 93 7.67 9.23 2.62
N VAL A 94 6.54 9.15 1.92
CA VAL A 94 5.84 7.89 1.62
C VAL A 94 6.25 7.42 0.24
N PHE A 95 6.74 6.20 0.16
CA PHE A 95 7.23 5.56 -1.05
C PHE A 95 6.39 4.34 -1.41
N PHE A 96 6.35 4.01 -2.69
CA PHE A 96 5.75 2.80 -3.23
C PHE A 96 6.84 1.77 -3.55
N TRP A 97 6.71 0.60 -2.95
CA TRP A 97 7.53 -0.58 -3.20
C TRP A 97 6.74 -1.54 -4.10
N ASP A 98 7.27 -1.79 -5.29
CA ASP A 98 6.74 -2.73 -6.26
C ASP A 98 7.54 -4.03 -6.19
N HIS A 99 6.86 -5.14 -5.90
CA HIS A 99 7.53 -6.43 -5.71
C HIS A 99 8.08 -7.03 -7.01
N GLU A 100 7.68 -6.50 -8.17
CA GLU A 100 8.13 -6.96 -9.49
C GLU A 100 9.34 -6.16 -10.01
N ILE A 101 9.69 -5.04 -9.38
CA ILE A 101 10.68 -4.09 -9.91
C ILE A 101 11.81 -3.84 -8.90
N ASP A 102 13.04 -4.19 -9.29
CA ASP A 102 14.27 -3.96 -8.51
C ASP A 102 14.83 -2.52 -8.61
N ASP A 103 14.01 -1.54 -9.01
CA ASP A 103 14.41 -0.13 -9.21
C ASP A 103 14.18 0.74 -7.96
N GLU A 104 14.55 2.02 -8.05
CA GLU A 104 14.25 3.01 -7.01
C GLU A 104 12.74 3.10 -6.73
N HIS A 105 12.37 2.98 -5.46
CA HIS A 105 11.00 3.11 -5.00
C HIS A 105 10.44 4.50 -5.35
N ALA A 106 9.23 4.55 -5.89
CA ALA A 106 8.63 5.80 -6.31
C ALA A 106 8.19 6.62 -5.09
N LEU A 107 8.62 7.88 -4.99
CA LEU A 107 8.08 8.81 -4.01
C LEU A 107 6.61 9.12 -4.37
N VAL A 108 5.69 8.78 -3.48
CA VAL A 108 4.25 8.99 -3.65
C VAL A 108 3.82 10.31 -3.01
N ALA A 109 4.28 10.58 -1.80
CA ALA A 109 4.00 11.81 -1.09
C ALA A 109 5.16 12.20 -0.17
N PRO A 110 5.38 13.50 0.09
CA PRO A 110 6.50 13.95 0.91
C PRO A 110 6.28 13.74 2.42
N ASN A 111 5.08 13.36 2.86
CA ASN A 111 4.75 12.97 4.23
C ASN A 111 3.42 12.21 4.30
N LEU A 112 3.10 11.67 5.47
CA LEU A 112 1.89 10.87 5.69
C LEU A 112 0.59 11.65 5.46
N ASN A 113 0.50 12.91 5.88
CA ASN A 113 -0.72 13.70 5.69
C ASN A 113 -1.00 13.93 4.21
N LEU A 114 0.02 14.29 3.43
CA LEU A 114 -0.12 14.48 1.99
C LEU A 114 -0.39 13.17 1.24
N PHE A 115 0.06 12.03 1.77
CA PHE A 115 -0.33 10.72 1.26
C PHE A 115 -1.84 10.50 1.46
N LEU A 116 -2.37 10.77 2.66
CA LEU A 116 -3.79 10.59 2.95
C LEU A 116 -4.67 11.55 2.14
N GLU A 117 -4.24 12.80 1.93
CA GLU A 117 -4.94 13.76 1.07
C GLU A 117 -4.93 13.36 -0.42
N ALA A 118 -3.91 12.61 -0.85
CA ALA A 118 -3.78 12.15 -2.22
C ALA A 118 -4.57 10.86 -2.51
N LEU A 119 -5.12 10.18 -1.48
CA LEU A 119 -6.03 9.05 -1.67
C LEU A 119 -7.37 9.57 -2.22
N MET A 120 -7.53 9.49 -3.53
CA MET A 120 -8.74 9.89 -4.22
C MET A 120 -9.78 8.78 -4.13
N PRO A 121 -11.06 9.08 -3.84
CA PRO A 121 -12.13 8.09 -3.96
C PRO A 121 -12.14 7.48 -5.36
N PHE A 122 -12.15 6.15 -5.43
CA PHE A 122 -12.21 5.44 -6.70
C PHE A 122 -13.64 4.98 -6.96
N ASP A 123 -14.20 5.38 -8.09
CA ASP A 123 -15.52 4.94 -8.54
C ASP A 123 -15.39 4.11 -9.81
N SER A 124 -15.46 2.79 -9.63
CA SER A 124 -15.42 1.81 -10.73
C SER A 124 -16.58 1.98 -11.71
N SER A 125 -17.69 2.63 -11.32
CA SER A 125 -18.84 2.85 -12.21
C SER A 125 -18.58 3.91 -13.29
N VAL A 126 -17.53 4.71 -13.12
CA VAL A 126 -17.07 5.71 -14.09
C VAL A 126 -16.23 5.05 -15.20
N VAL A 127 -15.59 3.91 -14.90
CA VAL A 127 -14.84 3.12 -15.88
C VAL A 127 -15.81 2.31 -16.74
N LYS A 128 -16.49 2.99 -17.66
CA LYS A 128 -17.27 2.35 -18.72
C LYS A 128 -16.41 2.19 -19.95
N LEU A 129 -15.90 0.97 -20.16
CA LEU A 129 -15.35 0.60 -21.46
C LEU A 129 -16.49 0.59 -22.48
N ALA A 130 -16.51 1.57 -23.38
CA ALA A 130 -17.41 1.49 -24.53
C ALA A 130 -16.99 0.28 -25.39
N PRO A 131 -17.92 -0.41 -26.07
CA PRO A 131 -17.60 -1.56 -26.94
C PRO A 131 -16.50 -1.26 -27.97
N GLU A 132 -16.32 0.00 -28.34
CA GLU A 132 -15.35 0.49 -29.33
C GLU A 132 -13.96 0.81 -28.75
N GLN A 133 -13.80 0.81 -27.41
CA GLN A 133 -12.51 1.06 -26.74
C GLN A 133 -11.69 -0.22 -26.51
N VAL A 134 -12.30 -1.40 -26.69
CA VAL A 134 -11.60 -2.69 -26.66
C VAL A 134 -10.93 -2.92 -28.02
N LYS A 135 -9.63 -2.62 -28.13
CA LYS A 135 -8.90 -2.81 -29.40
C LYS A 135 -8.65 -4.28 -29.72
N TYR A 136 -8.34 -5.08 -28.71
CA TYR A 136 -8.13 -6.53 -28.80
C TYR A 136 -8.46 -7.17 -27.45
N ALA A 137 -9.10 -8.33 -27.47
CA ALA A 137 -9.26 -9.19 -26.29
C ALA A 137 -8.54 -10.50 -26.59
N TRP A 138 -7.72 -10.98 -25.65
CA TRP A 138 -7.18 -12.34 -25.71
C TRP A 138 -8.31 -13.30 -25.36
N ILE A 139 -8.97 -13.81 -26.39
CA ILE A 139 -9.89 -14.94 -26.26
C ILE A 139 -9.05 -16.18 -26.54
N ASP A 140 -8.72 -16.96 -25.52
CA ASP A 140 -8.24 -18.32 -25.73
C ASP A 140 -9.44 -19.18 -26.14
N PRO A 141 -9.53 -19.64 -27.41
CA PRO A 141 -10.69 -20.41 -27.87
C PRO A 141 -10.75 -21.83 -27.29
N SER A 142 -9.75 -22.26 -26.51
CA SER A 142 -9.76 -23.56 -25.83
C SER A 142 -10.51 -23.56 -24.50
N PHE A 143 -10.94 -22.39 -24.00
CA PHE A 143 -11.74 -22.24 -22.79
C PHE A 143 -13.21 -22.66 -23.01
N LYS A 144 -13.43 -23.93 -23.36
CA LYS A 144 -14.75 -24.56 -23.27
C LYS A 144 -14.87 -25.21 -21.89
N PRO A 145 -15.75 -24.74 -20.99
CA PRO A 145 -16.26 -25.63 -19.96
C PRO A 145 -17.04 -26.74 -20.65
N GLU A 146 -16.51 -27.96 -20.63
CA GLU A 146 -17.31 -29.15 -20.92
C GLU A 146 -18.33 -29.28 -19.77
N PHE A 147 -19.61 -29.07 -20.08
CA PHE A 147 -20.69 -29.41 -19.18
C PHE A 147 -21.04 -30.88 -19.42
N ASP A 148 -20.73 -31.73 -18.44
CA ASP A 148 -21.35 -33.05 -18.28
C ASP A 148 -22.61 -32.95 -17.40
#